data_AF-A0A0F9FNC4-F1
#
_entry.id   AF-A0A0F9FNC4-F1
#
_cell.length_a   1.000
_cell.length_b   1.000
_cell.length_c   1.000
_cell.angle_alpha   90.00
_cell.angle_beta   90.00
_cell.angle_gamma   90.00
#
_symmetry.space_group_name_H-M   'P 1'
#
loop_
_entity.id
_entity.type
_entity.pdbx_description
1 polymer ?
#
loop_
_entity_poly.entity_id
_entity_poly.type
_entity_poly.pdbx_seq_one_letter_code
_entity_poly.pdbx_strand_id
1 'polypeptide(L)'
;MGRPHNKDGLTAKERLACEIRSEGETQVKAYCVSHKVKRDEGRVAENAAYKLFSKPESKKYLDELWAAKPLEVIYTPQRWLGRTLDLLAKAEEAKNWPAVANLNRQAGQAVTALRDSMTVVTDSAERDREIIEALAGEDPEKRKALELLMGSGSVFGTPHLVSDNTKAQKGGDKGGGSGG
;
A
#
# COMPACT_ATOMS: atom_id res chain seq x y z
N MET A 1 -10.26 -36.89 -26.85
CA MET A 1 -11.55 -36.23 -26.55
C MET A 1 -11.27 -34.80 -26.11
N GLY A 2 -11.56 -33.81 -26.93
CA GLY A 2 -11.40 -32.39 -26.57
C GLY A 2 -12.45 -31.98 -25.54
N ARG A 3 -12.05 -31.27 -24.49
CA ARG A 3 -13.00 -30.72 -23.51
C ARG A 3 -13.76 -29.56 -24.16
N PRO A 4 -15.05 -29.37 -23.87
CA PRO A 4 -15.78 -28.22 -24.38
C PRO A 4 -15.13 -26.93 -23.83
N HIS A 5 -14.61 -26.11 -24.72
CA HIS A 5 -14.15 -24.76 -24.42
C HIS A 5 -15.37 -23.83 -24.42
N ASN A 6 -15.48 -22.94 -23.42
CA ASN A 6 -16.48 -21.88 -23.47
C ASN A 6 -16.08 -20.84 -24.53
N LYS A 7 -16.97 -19.87 -24.83
CA LYS A 7 -16.78 -18.81 -25.85
C LYS A 7 -15.43 -18.08 -25.78
N ASP A 8 -14.77 -18.09 -24.61
CA ASP A 8 -13.50 -17.39 -24.36
C ASP A 8 -12.27 -18.32 -24.38
N GLY A 9 -12.37 -19.54 -24.91
CA GLY A 9 -11.23 -20.48 -25.04
C GLY A 9 -10.82 -21.21 -23.76
N LEU A 10 -11.36 -20.82 -22.60
CA LEU A 10 -11.13 -21.50 -21.31
C LEU A 10 -12.17 -22.59 -21.04
N THR A 11 -11.73 -23.70 -20.45
CA THR A 11 -12.61 -24.73 -19.88
C THR A 11 -13.21 -24.28 -18.55
N ALA A 12 -14.29 -24.92 -18.08
CA ALA A 12 -14.95 -24.58 -16.82
C ALA A 12 -14.01 -24.63 -15.60
N LYS A 13 -13.08 -25.60 -15.56
CA LYS A 13 -12.08 -25.70 -14.48
C LYS A 13 -11.07 -24.57 -14.52
N GLU A 14 -10.69 -24.11 -15.70
CA GLU A 14 -9.74 -23.01 -15.88
C GLU A 14 -10.35 -21.67 -15.48
N ARG A 15 -11.65 -21.45 -15.77
CA ARG A 15 -12.38 -20.29 -15.26
C ARG A 15 -12.46 -20.28 -13.74
N LEU A 16 -12.82 -21.41 -13.14
CA LEU A 16 -12.86 -21.56 -11.70
C LEU A 16 -11.47 -21.28 -11.07
N ALA A 17 -10.39 -21.71 -11.72
CA ALA A 17 -9.04 -21.36 -11.29
C ALA A 17 -8.78 -19.85 -11.34
N CYS A 18 -9.25 -19.15 -12.37
CA CYS A 18 -9.13 -17.70 -12.48
C CYS A 18 -10.00 -16.97 -11.45
N GLU A 19 -11.20 -17.44 -11.16
CA GLU A 19 -12.08 -16.90 -10.12
C GLU A 19 -11.42 -16.97 -8.74
N ILE A 20 -10.94 -18.15 -8.35
CA ILE A 20 -10.21 -18.35 -7.08
C ILE A 20 -8.94 -17.49 -7.05
N ARG A 21 -8.22 -17.39 -8.18
CA ARG A 21 -7.03 -16.53 -8.28
C ARG A 21 -7.38 -15.05 -8.11
N SER A 22 -8.53 -14.62 -8.63
CA SER A 22 -9.01 -13.24 -8.50
C SER A 22 -9.33 -12.86 -7.04
N GLU A 23 -9.57 -13.84 -6.17
CA GLU A 23 -9.83 -13.68 -4.74
C GLU A 23 -8.54 -13.54 -3.90
N GLY A 24 -7.35 -13.61 -4.54
CA GLY A 24 -6.06 -13.40 -3.88
C GLY A 24 -5.26 -14.67 -3.62
N GLU A 25 -5.80 -15.85 -3.96
CA GLU A 25 -5.11 -17.12 -3.78
C GLU A 25 -3.93 -17.30 -4.74
N THR A 26 -2.88 -18.03 -4.35
CA THR A 26 -1.72 -18.26 -5.24
C THR A 26 -2.10 -19.08 -6.48
N GLN A 27 -1.35 -18.93 -7.57
CA GLN A 27 -1.58 -19.68 -8.82
C GLN A 27 -1.67 -21.20 -8.59
N VAL A 28 -0.75 -21.74 -7.78
CA VAL A 28 -0.69 -23.17 -7.45
C VAL A 28 -1.93 -23.59 -6.66
N LYS A 29 -2.34 -22.82 -5.65
CA LYS A 29 -3.51 -23.14 -4.83
C LYS A 29 -4.80 -23.07 -5.64
N ALA A 30 -4.96 -22.04 -6.47
CA ALA A 30 -6.10 -21.90 -7.36
C ALA A 30 -6.21 -23.07 -8.36
N TYR A 31 -5.07 -23.50 -8.91
CA TYR A 31 -5.01 -24.68 -9.77
C TYR A 31 -5.38 -25.97 -9.03
N CYS A 32 -4.80 -26.21 -7.84
CA CYS A 32 -5.09 -27.40 -7.04
C CYS A 32 -6.56 -27.50 -6.64
N VAL A 33 -7.18 -26.39 -6.21
CA VAL A 33 -8.59 -26.36 -5.82
C VAL A 33 -9.51 -26.62 -7.03
N SER A 34 -9.28 -25.93 -8.15
CA SER A 34 -10.11 -26.07 -9.35
C SER A 34 -9.98 -27.45 -10.04
N HIS A 35 -8.78 -28.05 -9.99
CA HIS A 35 -8.50 -29.33 -10.64
C HIS A 35 -8.58 -30.53 -9.69
N LYS A 36 -8.83 -30.28 -8.39
CA LYS A 36 -8.84 -31.29 -7.31
C LYS A 36 -7.53 -32.07 -7.22
N VAL A 37 -6.40 -31.39 -7.44
CA VAL A 37 -5.05 -31.97 -7.37
C VAL A 37 -4.52 -31.80 -5.94
N LYS A 38 -3.88 -32.84 -5.40
CA LYS A 38 -3.26 -32.75 -4.07
C LYS A 38 -2.03 -31.85 -4.13
N ARG A 39 -1.84 -31.05 -3.09
CA ARG A 39 -0.75 -30.07 -3.01
C ARG A 39 0.65 -30.71 -2.99
N ASP A 40 0.74 -31.99 -2.60
CA ASP A 40 1.98 -32.77 -2.54
C ASP A 40 2.58 -33.08 -3.93
N GLU A 41 1.84 -32.85 -5.03
CA GLU A 41 2.36 -32.92 -6.40
C GLU A 41 3.11 -31.63 -6.82
N GLY A 42 3.83 -31.02 -5.87
CA GLY A 42 4.29 -29.62 -5.90
C GLY A 42 4.83 -29.15 -7.27
N ARG A 43 5.85 -29.84 -7.81
CA ARG A 43 6.49 -29.42 -9.07
C ARG A 43 5.60 -29.60 -10.30
N VAL A 44 4.69 -30.57 -10.30
CA VAL A 44 3.78 -30.82 -11.43
C VAL A 44 2.64 -29.81 -11.41
N ALA A 45 2.07 -29.57 -10.22
CA ALA A 45 1.03 -28.57 -10.02
C ALA A 45 1.52 -27.15 -10.30
N GLU A 46 2.75 -26.81 -9.90
CA GLU A 46 3.39 -25.53 -10.20
C GLU A 46 3.55 -25.29 -11.70
N ASN A 47 4.13 -26.25 -12.43
CA ASN A 47 4.31 -26.13 -13.87
C ASN A 47 2.97 -26.04 -14.62
N ALA A 48 1.97 -26.81 -14.18
CA ALA A 48 0.63 -26.77 -14.76
C ALA A 48 -0.09 -25.44 -14.47
N ALA A 49 0.03 -24.93 -13.24
CA ALA A 49 -0.50 -23.62 -12.86
C ALA A 49 0.17 -22.50 -13.68
N TYR A 50 1.49 -22.50 -13.79
CA TYR A 50 2.22 -21.52 -14.58
C TYR A 50 1.76 -21.52 -16.05
N LYS A 51 1.66 -22.70 -16.67
CA LYS A 51 1.15 -22.84 -18.04
C LYS A 51 -0.27 -22.30 -18.18
N LEU A 52 -1.16 -22.59 -17.23
CA LEU A 52 -2.53 -22.10 -17.26
C LEU A 52 -2.60 -20.58 -17.20
N PHE A 53 -1.93 -19.95 -16.22
CA PHE A 53 -1.98 -18.50 -16.03
C PHE A 53 -1.12 -17.71 -17.03
N SER A 54 -0.26 -18.39 -17.79
CA SER A 54 0.48 -17.80 -18.91
C SER A 54 -0.37 -17.67 -20.18
N LYS A 55 -1.49 -18.39 -20.29
CA LYS A 55 -2.39 -18.32 -21.46
C LYS A 55 -2.97 -16.91 -21.62
N PRO A 56 -2.99 -16.33 -22.84
CA PRO A 56 -3.62 -15.03 -23.09
C PRO A 56 -5.08 -14.97 -22.65
N GLU A 57 -5.83 -16.07 -22.82
CA GLU A 57 -7.24 -16.17 -22.45
C GLU A 57 -7.45 -16.09 -20.94
N SER A 58 -6.58 -16.75 -20.16
CA SER A 58 -6.61 -16.68 -18.69
C SER A 58 -6.31 -15.28 -18.18
N LYS A 59 -5.36 -14.58 -18.81
CA LYS A 59 -5.02 -13.19 -18.45
C LYS A 59 -6.19 -12.26 -18.74
N LYS A 60 -6.74 -12.32 -19.95
CA LYS A 60 -7.90 -11.52 -20.34
C LYS A 60 -9.08 -11.72 -19.39
N TYR A 61 -9.40 -12.97 -19.05
CA TYR A 61 -10.50 -13.26 -18.12
C TYR A 61 -10.21 -12.77 -16.69
N LEU A 62 -8.97 -12.85 -16.22
CA LEU A 62 -8.58 -12.27 -14.93
C LEU A 62 -8.70 -10.75 -14.90
N ASP A 63 -8.28 -10.08 -15.97
CA ASP A 63 -8.40 -8.62 -16.09
C ASP A 63 -9.87 -8.19 -16.08
N GLU A 64 -10.75 -8.92 -16.78
CA GLU A 64 -12.20 -8.69 -16.73
C GLU A 64 -12.76 -8.90 -15.31
N LEU A 65 -12.35 -9.96 -14.61
CA LEU A 65 -12.77 -10.22 -13.23
C LEU A 65 -12.31 -9.12 -12.27
N TRP A 66 -11.08 -8.62 -12.41
CA TRP A 66 -10.57 -7.55 -11.57
C TRP A 66 -11.21 -6.20 -11.89
N ALA A 67 -11.46 -5.89 -13.16
CA ALA A 67 -12.18 -4.69 -13.57
C ALA A 67 -13.65 -4.69 -13.08
N ALA A 68 -14.27 -5.87 -12.99
CA ALA A 68 -15.63 -6.02 -12.48
C ALA A 68 -15.72 -5.96 -10.94
N LYS A 69 -14.61 -6.12 -10.21
CA LYS A 69 -14.61 -5.98 -8.76
C LYS A 69 -14.70 -4.50 -8.40
N PRO A 70 -15.60 -4.11 -7.48
CA PRO A 70 -15.60 -2.75 -6.99
C PRO A 70 -14.23 -2.45 -6.39
N LEU A 71 -13.65 -1.28 -6.71
CA LEU A 71 -12.41 -0.76 -6.11
C LEU A 71 -12.43 -0.81 -4.57
N GLU A 72 -13.62 -0.99 -4.00
CA GLU A 72 -13.86 -1.20 -2.58
C GLU A 72 -13.29 -2.48 -1.97
N VAL A 73 -13.01 -3.50 -2.80
CA VAL A 73 -12.56 -4.83 -2.38
C VAL A 73 -11.03 -5.02 -2.53
N ILE A 74 -10.36 -4.14 -3.29
CA ILE A 74 -8.90 -4.17 -3.42
C ILE A 74 -8.30 -3.45 -2.21
N TYR A 75 -7.73 -4.22 -1.28
CA TYR A 75 -7.06 -3.69 -0.08
C TYR A 75 -5.71 -3.09 -0.46
N THR A 76 -5.73 -1.90 -1.07
CA THR A 76 -4.51 -1.16 -1.41
C THR A 76 -3.90 -0.53 -0.16
N PRO A 77 -2.58 -0.31 -0.11
CA PRO A 77 -1.94 0.43 1.00
C PRO A 77 -2.58 1.80 1.25
N GLN A 78 -3.02 2.48 0.18
CA GLN A 78 -3.75 3.75 0.22
C GLN A 78 -5.07 3.62 0.98
N ARG A 79 -5.87 2.59 0.65
CA ARG A 79 -7.16 2.34 1.30
C ARG A 79 -6.99 1.91 2.75
N TRP A 80 -5.96 1.11 3.03
CA TRP A 80 -5.59 0.73 4.38
C TRP A 80 -5.27 1.97 5.21
N LEU A 81 -4.43 2.87 4.71
CA LEU A 81 -4.09 4.11 5.39
C LEU A 81 -5.33 4.99 5.61
N GLY A 82 -6.13 5.25 4.57
CA GLY A 82 -7.35 6.06 4.66
C GLY A 82 -8.32 5.54 5.73
N ARG A 83 -8.63 4.24 5.70
CA ARG A 83 -9.51 3.61 6.70
C ARG A 83 -8.93 3.68 8.12
N THR A 84 -7.62 3.56 8.26
CA THR A 84 -6.96 3.63 9.57
C THR A 84 -7.09 5.04 10.16
N LEU A 85 -6.94 6.08 9.34
CA LEU A 85 -7.13 7.48 9.76
C LEU A 85 -8.59 7.76 10.16
N ASP A 86 -9.57 7.28 9.39
CA ASP A 86 -10.99 7.45 9.74
C ASP A 86 -11.35 6.78 11.08
N LEU A 87 -10.79 5.59 11.33
CA LEU A 87 -10.99 4.88 12.59
C LEU A 87 -10.24 5.54 13.75
N LEU A 88 -9.09 6.15 13.47
CA LEU A 88 -8.30 6.89 14.46
C LEU A 88 -9.10 8.09 14.98
N ALA A 89 -9.65 8.91 14.07
CA ALA A 89 -10.50 10.05 14.43
C ALA A 89 -11.69 9.61 15.32
N LYS A 90 -12.38 8.53 14.95
CA LYS A 90 -13.47 7.96 15.75
C LYS A 90 -13.01 7.46 17.12
N ALA A 91 -11.83 6.87 17.20
CA ALA A 91 -11.26 6.37 18.46
C ALA A 91 -10.82 7.53 19.38
N GLU A 92 -10.32 8.63 18.81
CA GLU A 92 -9.98 9.86 19.53
C GLU A 92 -11.23 10.55 20.08
N GLU A 93 -12.28 10.68 19.27
CA GLU A 93 -13.59 11.19 19.71
C GLU A 93 -14.17 10.35 20.86
N ALA A 94 -14.05 9.02 20.76
CA ALA A 94 -14.48 8.08 21.80
C ALA A 94 -13.52 7.98 23.00
N LYS A 95 -12.39 8.69 22.99
CA LYS A 95 -11.31 8.63 24.00
C LYS A 95 -10.81 7.21 24.29
N ASN A 96 -10.83 6.34 23.28
CA ASN A 96 -10.36 4.97 23.39
C ASN A 96 -8.85 4.90 23.11
N TRP A 97 -8.04 5.32 24.09
CA TRP A 97 -6.59 5.41 23.97
C TRP A 97 -5.88 4.10 23.56
N PRO A 98 -6.31 2.90 24.02
CA PRO A 98 -5.78 1.64 23.50
C PRO A 98 -6.00 1.47 21.99
N ALA A 99 -7.19 1.82 21.49
CA ALA A 99 -7.47 1.76 20.06
C ALA A 99 -6.65 2.79 19.27
N VAL A 100 -6.51 4.01 19.80
CA VAL A 100 -5.66 5.07 19.22
C VAL A 100 -4.21 4.60 19.08
N ALA A 101 -3.63 3.99 20.11
CA ALA A 101 -2.25 3.49 20.07
C ALA A 101 -2.08 2.37 19.02
N ASN A 102 -3.04 1.46 18.92
CA ASN A 102 -3.01 0.38 17.93
C ASN A 102 -3.15 0.90 16.49
N LEU A 103 -4.08 1.84 16.27
CA LEU A 103 -4.34 2.44 14.96
C LEU A 103 -3.16 3.29 14.47
N ASN A 104 -2.49 4.02 15.36
CA ASN A 104 -1.24 4.73 15.02
C ASN A 104 -0.14 3.78 14.54
N ARG A 105 -0.03 2.59 15.16
CA ARG A 105 0.93 1.57 14.73
C ARG A 105 0.59 1.01 13.34
N GLN A 106 -0.70 0.78 13.07
CA GLN A 106 -1.19 0.33 11.77
C GLN A 106 -0.98 1.40 10.69
N ALA A 107 -1.13 2.68 11.03
CA ALA A 107 -0.85 3.78 10.10
C ALA A 107 0.62 3.78 9.67
N GLY A 108 1.56 3.60 10.62
CA GLY A 108 3.00 3.48 10.29
C GLY A 108 3.32 2.30 9.36
N GLN A 109 2.65 1.15 9.57
CA GLN A 109 2.79 -0.02 8.70
C GLN A 109 2.22 0.24 7.30
N ALA A 110 1.06 0.88 7.21
CA ALA A 110 0.44 1.25 5.94
C ALA A 110 1.30 2.23 5.14
N VAL A 111 1.92 3.21 5.81
CA VAL A 111 2.87 4.16 5.19
C VAL A 111 4.12 3.43 4.67
N THR A 112 4.63 2.45 5.40
CA THR A 112 5.78 1.66 4.95
C THR A 112 5.43 0.85 3.71
N ALA A 113 4.28 0.16 3.72
CA ALA A 113 3.77 -0.58 2.57
C ALA A 113 3.50 0.33 1.36
N LEU A 114 3.03 1.56 1.58
CA LEU A 114 2.86 2.58 0.54
C LEU A 114 4.21 2.94 -0.08
N ARG A 115 5.23 3.23 0.74
CA ARG A 115 6.59 3.54 0.28
C ARG A 115 7.20 2.37 -0.50
N ASP A 116 7.04 1.14 -0.03
CA ASP A 116 7.56 -0.04 -0.72
C ASP A 116 6.86 -0.24 -2.07
N SER A 117 5.55 0.01 -2.14
CA SER A 117 4.79 0.00 -3.41
C SER A 117 5.25 1.09 -4.38
N MET A 118 5.66 2.26 -3.87
CA MET A 118 6.23 3.34 -4.68
C MET A 118 7.63 3.00 -5.17
N THR A 119 8.48 2.36 -4.36
CA THR A 119 9.86 1.99 -4.70
C THR A 119 9.91 0.89 -5.79
N VAL A 120 8.85 0.09 -5.93
CA VAL A 120 8.69 -0.85 -7.06
C VAL A 120 8.19 -0.14 -8.34
N VAL A 121 7.73 1.11 -8.22
CA VAL A 121 7.12 1.91 -9.30
C VAL A 121 7.99 3.13 -9.70
N THR A 122 9.14 3.34 -9.06
CA THR A 122 10.11 4.44 -9.32
C THR A 122 10.88 4.32 -10.64
N ASP A 123 10.15 4.07 -11.74
CA ASP A 123 10.57 4.38 -13.12
C ASP A 123 9.74 5.54 -13.71
N SER A 124 8.89 6.25 -12.95
CA SER A 124 8.20 7.45 -13.49
C SER A 124 7.90 8.53 -12.44
N ALA A 125 8.68 9.60 -12.42
CA ALA A 125 8.45 10.82 -11.62
C ALA A 125 7.16 11.58 -12.04
N GLU A 126 6.54 11.23 -13.17
CA GLU A 126 5.32 11.87 -13.66
C GLU A 126 4.07 11.52 -12.83
N ARG A 127 4.06 10.38 -12.13
CA ARG A 127 2.88 9.90 -11.38
C ARG A 127 2.68 10.54 -10.01
N ASP A 128 3.74 11.04 -9.38
CA ASP A 128 3.64 11.59 -8.02
C ASP A 128 2.76 12.84 -8.00
N ARG A 129 2.88 13.67 -9.04
CA ARG A 129 2.04 14.86 -9.18
C ARG A 129 0.57 14.45 -9.31
N GLU A 130 0.25 13.53 -10.22
CA GLU A 130 -1.13 13.05 -10.46
C GLU A 130 -1.77 12.42 -9.20
N ILE A 131 -0.99 11.67 -8.41
CA ILE A 131 -1.45 11.05 -7.17
C ILE A 131 -1.71 12.11 -6.09
N ILE A 132 -0.82 13.11 -5.97
CA ILE A 132 -1.01 14.23 -5.05
C ILE A 132 -2.26 15.03 -5.44
N GLU A 133 -2.48 15.28 -6.73
CA GLU A 133 -3.70 15.97 -7.20
C GLU A 133 -4.96 15.15 -6.88
N ALA A 134 -4.94 13.83 -7.11
CA ALA A 134 -6.07 12.96 -6.85
C ALA A 134 -6.41 12.82 -5.36
N LEU A 135 -5.41 12.83 -4.47
CA LEU A 135 -5.61 12.66 -3.02
C LEU A 135 -5.90 13.96 -2.28
N ALA A 136 -5.33 15.08 -2.73
CA ALA A 136 -5.59 16.39 -2.17
C ALA A 136 -6.95 16.94 -2.64
N GLY A 137 -7.37 16.62 -3.87
CA GLY A 137 -8.54 17.25 -4.49
C GLY A 137 -8.32 18.75 -4.64
N GLU A 138 -9.29 19.55 -4.17
CA GLU A 138 -9.22 21.02 -4.20
C GLU A 138 -8.59 21.65 -2.94
N ASP A 139 -8.21 20.86 -1.94
CA ASP A 139 -7.67 21.37 -0.67
C ASP A 139 -6.16 21.68 -0.76
N PRO A 140 -5.77 22.97 -0.72
CA PRO A 140 -4.38 23.39 -0.91
C PRO A 140 -3.48 23.10 0.30
N GLU A 141 -4.02 23.07 1.53
CA GLU A 141 -3.22 22.75 2.72
C GLU A 141 -2.88 21.27 2.76
N LYS A 142 -3.86 20.42 2.41
CA LYS A 142 -3.68 18.98 2.26
C LYS A 142 -2.68 18.64 1.16
N ARG A 143 -2.72 19.35 0.02
CA ARG A 143 -1.74 19.21 -1.06
C ARG A 143 -0.32 19.49 -0.57
N LYS A 144 -0.13 20.60 0.13
CA LYS A 144 1.19 21.02 0.64
C LYS A 144 1.76 20.04 1.67
N ALA A 145 0.92 19.48 2.53
CA ALA A 145 1.32 18.44 3.48
C ALA A 145 1.77 17.15 2.76
N LEU A 146 1.04 16.73 1.72
CA LEU A 146 1.38 15.57 0.90
C LEU A 146 2.69 15.77 0.12
N GLU A 147 2.90 16.96 -0.47
CA GLU A 147 4.14 17.30 -1.18
C GLU A 147 5.38 17.24 -0.27
N LEU A 148 5.24 17.71 0.97
CA LEU A 148 6.30 17.72 1.98
C LEU A 148 6.62 16.31 2.50
N LEU A 149 5.59 15.49 2.70
CA LEU A 149 5.71 14.08 3.12
C LEU A 149 6.32 13.20 2.02
N MET A 150 6.03 13.50 0.75
CA MET A 150 6.53 12.74 -0.40
C MET A 150 7.90 13.23 -0.90
N GLY A 151 8.45 14.32 -0.34
CA GLY A 151 9.76 14.85 -0.74
C GLY A 151 9.81 15.46 -2.14
N SER A 152 8.65 15.72 -2.74
CA SER A 152 8.51 16.29 -4.10
C SER A 152 8.78 17.81 -4.14
N GLY A 153 8.81 18.46 -2.98
CA GLY A 153 9.18 19.87 -2.82
C GLY A 153 10.65 20.05 -2.40
N SER A 154 11.52 20.27 -3.39
CA SER A 154 12.80 20.98 -3.28
C SER A 154 13.98 20.33 -2.51
N VAL A 155 14.95 19.87 -3.32
CA VAL A 155 16.40 20.18 -3.24
C VAL A 155 17.24 19.58 -2.11
N PHE A 156 18.19 18.72 -2.52
CA PHE A 156 19.50 18.54 -1.90
C PHE A 156 20.12 19.92 -1.52
N GLY A 157 20.05 20.33 -0.26
CA GLY A 157 20.75 21.54 0.20
C GLY A 157 20.25 22.19 1.49
N THR A 158 20.71 21.66 2.64
CA THR A 158 20.94 22.34 3.94
C THR A 158 19.74 22.85 4.77
N PRO A 159 19.89 23.05 6.10
CA PRO A 159 20.43 22.16 7.14
C PRO A 159 19.45 22.03 8.34
N HIS A 160 19.80 21.14 9.28
CA HIS A 160 19.17 20.88 10.57
C HIS A 160 18.38 22.05 11.21
N LEU A 161 17.12 21.78 11.56
CA LEU A 161 16.50 22.36 12.75
C LEU A 161 17.26 21.83 13.98
N VAL A 162 18.36 22.50 14.34
CA VAL A 162 18.85 22.45 15.71
C VAL A 162 17.91 23.33 16.52
N SER A 163 17.17 22.68 17.40
CA SER A 163 16.34 23.34 18.40
C SER A 163 17.21 24.27 19.25
N ASP A 164 17.01 25.58 19.10
CA ASP A 164 17.40 26.56 20.12
C ASP A 164 16.54 26.31 21.36
N ASN A 165 17.04 25.41 22.22
CA ASN A 165 16.49 25.20 23.55
C ASN A 165 17.62 25.22 24.57
N THR A 166 18.26 26.39 24.71
CA THR A 166 19.07 26.69 25.90
C THR A 166 18.48 27.92 26.58
N LYS A 167 17.73 27.64 27.63
CA LYS A 167 17.16 28.54 28.63
C LYS A 167 17.97 29.82 28.84
N ALA A 168 17.26 30.94 28.77
CA ALA A 168 17.59 32.15 29.49
C ALA A 168 17.75 31.84 30.99
N GLN A 169 18.99 31.84 31.48
CA GLN A 169 19.30 31.95 32.89
C GLN A 169 19.75 33.39 33.15
N LYS A 170 18.78 34.23 33.52
CA LYS A 170 18.99 35.62 33.93
C LYS A 170 19.04 35.65 35.47
N GLY A 171 20.13 36.14 36.04
CA GLY A 171 20.18 36.59 37.44
C GLY A 171 21.40 36.10 38.22
N GLY A 172 22.39 36.97 38.37
CA GLY A 172 23.57 36.71 39.20
C GLY A 172 24.63 37.79 39.08
N ASP A 173 24.24 39.03 39.36
CA ASP A 173 25.12 40.19 39.56
C ASP A 173 26.06 40.01 40.78
N LYS A 174 27.13 40.83 40.81
CA LYS A 174 28.24 40.97 41.78
C LYS A 174 29.49 40.15 41.42
N GLY A 175 30.66 40.71 41.11
CA GLY A 175 31.21 42.03 41.44
C GLY A 175 32.53 41.82 42.19
N GLY A 176 33.63 42.38 41.66
CA GLY A 176 34.95 42.49 42.32
C GLY A 176 35.82 41.23 42.23
N GLY A 177 37.12 41.28 41.96
CA GLY A 177 38.04 42.40 41.80
C GLY A 177 39.47 41.83 41.71
N SER A 178 40.39 42.63 41.16
CA SER A 178 41.82 42.74 41.47
C SER A 178 42.55 41.45 41.90
N GLY A 179 43.49 40.92 41.14
CA GLY A 179 44.75 41.61 40.82
C GLY A 179 45.80 41.24 41.87
N GLY A 180 46.88 40.58 41.45
CA GLY A 180 48.02 40.17 42.29
C GLY A 180 48.54 38.80 41.93
#